data_AF-A0A4Y5SM95-F1
#
_entry.id   AF-A0A4Y5SM95-F1
#
_cell.length_a   1.000
_cell.length_b   1.000
_cell.length_c   1.000
_cell.angle_alpha   90.00
_cell.angle_beta   90.00
_cell.angle_gamma   90.00
#
_symmetry.space_group_name_H-M   'P 1'
#
loop_
_entity.id
_entity.type
_entity.pdbx_description
1 polymer ?
#
loop_
_entity_poly.entity_id
_entity_poly.type
_entity_poly.pdbx_seq_one_letter_code
_entity_poly.pdbx_strand_id
1 'polypeptide(L)'
;MSKKKFIRQREQREKRRIARERIETLFTLAERVFPYEPELANRYVEIALAVQQKARIRMPRKWKRRYCKRCHTFLVPGVNARVRLRNGHVVIKCLNCGHIMRYPYIREQKERRTASLTGKTVENGQGIKAPSENHSNSL
;
A
#
# COMPACT_ATOMS: atom_id res chain seq x y z
N MET A 1 -28.70 -21.16 -0.58
CA MET A 1 -28.18 -20.04 0.26
C MET A 1 -29.32 -19.07 0.57
N SER A 2 -29.58 -18.73 1.84
CA SER A 2 -30.70 -17.85 2.21
C SER A 2 -30.52 -16.40 1.73
N LYS A 3 -31.58 -15.80 1.15
CA LYS A 3 -31.63 -14.41 0.61
C LYS A 3 -31.12 -13.36 1.62
N LYS A 4 -31.40 -13.56 2.92
CA LYS A 4 -30.90 -12.70 4.02
C LYS A 4 -29.37 -12.70 4.14
N LYS A 5 -28.72 -13.85 3.92
CA LYS A 5 -27.25 -14.00 3.96
C LYS A 5 -26.57 -13.25 2.80
N PHE A 6 -27.24 -13.12 1.66
CA PHE A 6 -26.73 -12.39 0.50
C PHE A 6 -26.75 -10.87 0.72
N ILE A 7 -27.87 -10.33 1.22
CA ILE A 7 -28.03 -8.90 1.51
C ILE A 7 -26.97 -8.42 2.52
N ARG A 8 -26.82 -9.12 3.65
CA ARG A 8 -25.82 -8.81 4.68
C ARG A 8 -24.39 -8.81 4.13
N GLN A 9 -24.07 -9.74 3.24
CA GLN A 9 -22.74 -9.79 2.62
C GLN A 9 -22.49 -8.59 1.69
N ARG A 10 -23.50 -8.16 0.93
CA ARG A 10 -23.41 -6.98 0.05
C ARG A 10 -23.17 -5.71 0.88
N GLU A 11 -23.96 -5.50 1.93
CA GLU A 11 -23.78 -4.37 2.85
C GLU A 11 -22.40 -4.36 3.50
N GLN A 12 -21.90 -5.53 3.92
CA GLN A 12 -20.56 -5.64 4.50
C GLN A 12 -19.45 -5.29 3.50
N ARG A 13 -19.60 -5.70 2.23
CA ARG A 13 -18.67 -5.33 1.15
C ARG A 13 -18.69 -3.83 0.91
N GLU A 14 -19.87 -3.23 0.90
CA GLU A 14 -20.06 -1.80 0.71
C GLU A 14 -19.43 -0.97 1.84
N LYS A 15 -19.68 -1.34 3.09
CA LYS A 15 -19.04 -0.71 4.26
C LYS A 15 -17.51 -0.78 4.19
N ARG A 16 -16.96 -1.92 3.73
CA ARG A 16 -15.51 -2.07 3.53
C ARG A 16 -14.98 -1.24 2.36
N ARG A 17 -15.77 -1.02 1.31
CA ARG A 17 -15.44 -0.15 0.18
C ARG A 17 -15.34 1.31 0.64
N ILE A 18 -16.39 1.82 1.27
CA ILE A 18 -16.45 3.18 1.81
C ILE A 18 -15.32 3.42 2.83
N ALA A 19 -15.03 2.45 3.70
CA ALA A 19 -13.93 2.55 4.64
C ALA A 19 -12.56 2.67 3.94
N ARG A 20 -12.35 1.99 2.81
CA ARG A 20 -11.12 2.08 2.03
C ARG A 20 -10.98 3.47 1.39
N GLU A 21 -12.04 3.97 0.78
CA GLU A 21 -12.08 5.31 0.18
C GLU A 21 -11.78 6.39 1.22
N ARG A 22 -12.41 6.31 2.41
CA ARG A 22 -12.14 7.24 3.52
C ARG A 22 -10.68 7.25 3.95
N ILE A 23 -10.06 6.07 4.07
CA ILE A 23 -8.63 5.97 4.39
C ILE A 23 -7.80 6.66 3.31
N GLU A 24 -8.10 6.43 2.03
CA GLU A 24 -7.37 7.04 0.93
C GLU A 24 -7.48 8.56 0.93
N THR A 25 -8.68 9.10 1.19
CA THR A 25 -8.89 10.55 1.36
C THR A 25 -8.09 11.09 2.54
N LEU A 26 -8.17 10.46 3.72
CA LEU A 26 -7.48 10.92 4.92
C LEU A 26 -5.96 10.95 4.75
N PHE A 27 -5.38 9.91 4.15
CA PHE A 27 -3.94 9.90 3.87
C PHE A 27 -3.53 10.90 2.79
N THR A 28 -4.39 11.16 1.81
CA THR A 28 -4.12 12.20 0.79
C THR A 28 -4.15 13.60 1.41
N LEU A 29 -5.08 13.85 2.33
CA LEU A 29 -5.11 15.09 3.10
C LEU A 29 -3.88 15.22 4.00
N ALA A 30 -3.49 14.15 4.69
CA ALA A 30 -2.27 14.12 5.49
C ALA A 30 -1.03 14.49 4.67
N GLU A 31 -0.91 13.95 3.45
CA GLU A 31 0.21 14.26 2.54
C GLU A 31 0.23 15.75 2.15
N ARG A 32 -0.94 16.36 1.89
CA ARG A 32 -1.05 17.77 1.50
C ARG A 32 -0.76 18.73 2.65
N VAL A 33 -1.21 18.39 3.85
CA VAL A 33 -1.14 19.27 5.03
C VAL A 33 0.21 19.15 5.74
N PHE A 34 0.90 18.02 5.64
CA PHE A 34 2.17 17.77 6.35
C PHE A 34 3.23 18.88 6.24
N PRO A 35 3.46 19.54 5.09
CA PRO A 35 4.46 20.61 5.00
C PRO A 35 4.14 21.84 5.86
N TYR A 36 2.86 22.07 6.14
CA TYR A 36 2.37 23.25 6.86
C TYR A 36 2.03 22.92 8.32
N GLU A 37 1.38 21.77 8.54
CA GLU A 37 0.89 21.38 9.86
C GLU A 37 1.08 19.86 10.09
N PRO A 38 2.29 19.44 10.54
CA PRO A 38 2.61 18.03 10.74
C PRO A 38 1.73 17.33 11.79
N GLU A 39 1.27 18.06 12.79
CA GLU A 39 0.40 17.53 13.86
C GLU A 39 -0.98 17.14 13.32
N LEU A 40 -1.57 17.98 12.48
CA LEU A 40 -2.83 17.69 11.81
C LEU A 40 -2.69 16.50 10.84
N ALA A 41 -1.56 16.39 10.14
CA ALA A 41 -1.27 15.21 9.32
C ALA A 41 -1.22 13.92 10.15
N ASN A 42 -0.61 13.96 11.35
CA ASN A 42 -0.59 12.82 12.26
C ASN A 42 -2.01 12.47 12.75
N ARG A 43 -2.82 13.48 13.04
CA ARG A 43 -4.22 13.30 13.43
C ARG A 43 -5.04 12.58 12.34
N TYR A 44 -4.86 12.94 11.07
CA TYR A 44 -5.51 12.23 9.97
C TYR A 44 -5.07 10.76 9.88
N VAL A 45 -3.79 10.47 10.14
CA VAL A 45 -3.30 9.08 10.17
C VAL A 45 -3.98 8.29 11.29
N GLU A 46 -4.10 8.85 12.49
CA GLU A 46 -4.80 8.20 13.62
C GLU A 46 -6.25 7.87 13.28
N ILE A 47 -6.98 8.84 12.69
CA ILE A 47 -8.37 8.64 12.27
C ILE A 47 -8.44 7.53 11.21
N ALA A 48 -7.53 7.52 10.24
CA ALA A 48 -7.49 6.49 9.20
C ALA A 48 -7.22 5.10 9.79
N LEU A 49 -6.34 4.99 10.79
CA LEU A 49 -6.07 3.75 11.50
C LEU A 49 -7.28 3.28 12.31
N ALA A 50 -8.01 4.18 12.97
CA ALA A 50 -9.23 3.84 13.69
C ALA A 50 -10.32 3.30 12.74
N VAL A 51 -10.50 3.95 11.58
CA VAL A 51 -11.40 3.47 10.52
C VAL A 51 -10.98 2.09 10.01
N GLN A 52 -9.68 1.90 9.77
CA GLN A 52 -9.13 0.63 9.31
C GLN A 52 -9.41 -0.51 10.29
N GLN A 53 -9.14 -0.29 11.58
CA GLN A 53 -9.36 -1.27 12.64
C GLN A 53 -10.84 -1.61 12.79
N LYS A 54 -11.72 -0.59 12.82
CA LYS A 54 -13.17 -0.76 12.94
C LYS A 54 -13.76 -1.53 11.75
N ALA A 55 -13.34 -1.22 10.53
CA ALA A 55 -13.80 -1.91 9.33
C ALA A 55 -13.13 -3.27 9.09
N ARG A 56 -12.09 -3.62 9.88
CA ARG A 56 -11.25 -4.82 9.74
C ARG A 56 -10.73 -4.99 8.31
N ILE A 57 -10.23 -3.91 7.73
CA ILE A 57 -9.68 -3.89 6.37
C ILE A 57 -8.15 -3.83 6.39
N ARG A 58 -7.52 -4.28 5.30
CA ARG A 58 -6.07 -4.15 5.13
C ARG A 58 -5.75 -2.74 4.61
N MET A 59 -4.69 -2.13 5.13
CA MET A 59 -4.22 -0.85 4.65
C MET A 59 -3.87 -0.90 3.15
N PRO A 60 -4.32 0.08 2.34
CA PRO A 60 -3.92 0.21 0.94
C PRO A 60 -2.40 0.18 0.77
N ARG A 61 -1.90 -0.45 -0.30
CA ARG A 61 -0.45 -0.66 -0.51
C ARG A 61 0.34 0.66 -0.55
N LYS A 62 -0.25 1.71 -1.15
CA LYS A 62 0.32 3.07 -1.25
C LYS A 62 0.64 3.65 0.14
N TRP A 63 -0.28 3.50 1.09
CA TRP A 63 -0.20 4.14 2.40
C TRP A 63 0.45 3.27 3.48
N LYS A 64 0.54 1.94 3.28
CA LYS A 64 1.09 0.97 4.24
C LYS A 64 2.52 1.26 4.73
N ARG A 65 3.31 2.03 3.97
CA ARG A 65 4.70 2.40 4.30
C ARG A 65 4.87 3.88 4.66
N ARG A 66 3.80 4.68 4.61
CA ARG A 66 3.82 6.15 4.75
C ARG A 66 3.47 6.65 6.15
N TYR A 67 3.45 5.78 7.15
CA TYR A 67 3.28 6.17 8.55
C TYR A 67 4.14 5.31 9.47
N CYS A 68 4.47 5.85 10.64
CA CYS A 68 5.18 5.10 11.67
C CYS A 68 4.22 4.21 12.44
N LYS A 69 4.53 2.91 12.54
CA LYS A 69 3.71 1.96 13.33
C LYS A 69 3.78 2.14 14.84
N ARG A 70 4.71 2.97 15.35
CA ARG A 70 4.90 3.22 16.78
C ARG A 70 4.22 4.51 17.23
N CYS A 71 4.58 5.63 16.61
CA CYS A 71 4.08 6.96 17.00
C CYS A 71 2.99 7.50 16.07
N HIS A 72 2.55 6.72 15.07
CA HIS A 72 1.52 7.10 14.09
C HIS A 72 1.79 8.37 13.27
N THR A 73 3.00 8.94 13.35
CA THR A 73 3.38 10.08 12.54
C THR A 73 3.36 9.74 11.05
N PHE A 74 2.85 10.65 10.22
CA PHE A 74 2.98 10.57 8.77
C PHE A 74 4.45 10.68 8.35
N LEU A 75 4.89 9.80 7.46
CA LEU A 75 6.30 9.70 7.06
C LEU A 75 6.52 10.25 5.66
N VAL A 76 7.41 11.24 5.58
CA VAL A 76 7.91 11.85 4.35
C VAL A 76 9.41 11.55 4.24
N PRO A 77 9.82 10.73 3.25
CA PRO A 77 11.23 10.48 2.97
C PRO A 77 12.01 11.79 2.77
N GLY A 78 13.15 11.93 3.45
CA GLY A 78 13.98 13.13 3.38
C GLY A 78 13.67 14.19 4.44
N VAL A 79 12.46 14.19 5.02
CA VAL A 79 12.09 15.13 6.09
C VAL A 79 12.18 14.44 7.46
N ASN A 80 11.25 13.53 7.74
CA ASN A 80 11.15 12.84 9.04
C ASN A 80 11.31 11.31 8.93
N ALA A 81 11.63 10.82 7.73
CA ALA A 81 11.87 9.41 7.47
C ALA A 81 13.17 9.22 6.69
N ARG A 82 14.02 8.33 7.19
CA ARG A 82 15.23 7.89 6.49
C ARG A 82 14.98 6.53 5.84
N VAL A 83 15.01 6.49 4.52
CA VAL A 83 14.84 5.26 3.73
C VAL A 83 16.20 4.76 3.29
N ARG A 84 16.50 3.49 3.54
CA ARG A 84 17.72 2.81 3.09
C ARG A 84 17.35 1.47 2.46
N LEU A 85 18.05 1.13 1.38
CA LEU A 85 17.99 -0.19 0.76
C LEU A 85 19.16 -1.04 1.30
N ARG A 86 18.85 -2.23 1.80
CA ARG A 86 19.84 -3.19 2.32
C ARG A 86 19.46 -4.57 1.81
N ASN A 87 20.41 -5.31 1.22
CA ASN A 87 20.34 -6.70 0.76
C ASN A 87 18.95 -7.38 0.90
N GLY A 88 18.03 -7.09 -0.04
CA GLY A 88 16.72 -7.74 -0.12
C GLY A 88 15.58 -7.14 0.73
N HIS A 89 15.79 -6.00 1.40
CA HIS A 89 14.73 -5.31 2.14
C HIS A 89 14.88 -3.77 2.16
N VAL A 90 13.75 -3.08 2.26
CA VAL A 90 13.66 -1.63 2.46
C VAL A 90 13.59 -1.36 3.96
N VAL A 91 14.51 -0.54 4.46
CA VAL A 91 14.53 -0.07 5.85
C VAL A 91 14.03 1.37 5.89
N ILE A 92 12.97 1.62 6.66
CA ILE A 92 12.44 2.95 6.90
C ILE A 92 12.61 3.25 8.39
N LYS A 93 13.47 4.21 8.73
CA LYS A 93 13.64 4.71 10.09
C LYS A 93 12.82 5.99 10.27
N CYS A 94 11.94 6.01 11.26
CA CYS A 94 11.28 7.22 11.73
C CYS A 94 12.30 8.06 12.50
N LEU A 95 12.46 9.33 12.12
CA LEU A 95 13.37 10.25 12.78
C LEU A 95 12.74 10.88 14.03
N ASN A 96 11.42 10.86 14.16
CA ASN A 96 10.72 11.40 15.34
C ASN A 96 10.84 10.48 16.57
N CYS A 97 10.58 9.17 16.42
CA CYS A 97 10.60 8.22 17.55
C CYS A 97 11.70 7.14 17.46
N GLY A 98 12.53 7.18 16.41
CA GLY A 98 13.60 6.21 16.18
C GLY A 98 13.16 4.82 15.71
N HIS A 99 11.86 4.53 15.62
CA HIS A 99 11.36 3.21 15.23
C HIS A 99 11.79 2.81 13.80
N ILE A 100 12.17 1.54 13.64
CA ILE A 100 12.69 1.00 12.38
C ILE A 100 11.72 -0.01 11.81
N MET A 101 11.22 0.25 10.61
CA MET A 101 10.35 -0.65 9.85
C MET A 101 11.12 -1.28 8.70
N ARG A 102 10.96 -2.60 8.54
CA ARG A 102 11.63 -3.39 7.49
C ARG A 102 10.60 -4.02 6.57
N TYR A 103 10.80 -3.88 5.26
CA TYR A 103 9.93 -4.42 4.23
C TYR A 103 10.76 -5.27 3.26
N PRO A 104 10.75 -6.60 3.37
CA PRO A 104 11.48 -7.47 2.45
C PRO A 104 10.87 -7.42 1.04
N TYR A 105 11.72 -7.55 0.03
CA TYR A 105 11.36 -7.71 -1.38
C TYR A 105 12.06 -8.94 -2.00
N ILE A 106 12.30 -9.96 -1.17
CA ILE A 106 13.01 -11.20 -1.52
C ILE A 106 12.26 -11.99 -2.59
N ARG A 107 10.92 -12.00 -2.52
CA ARG A 107 10.08 -12.72 -3.50
C ARG A 107 10.29 -12.12 -4.90
N GLU A 108 10.25 -10.81 -4.99
CA GLU A 108 10.47 -10.07 -6.23
C GLU A 108 11.90 -10.28 -6.76
N GLN A 109 12.90 -10.39 -5.89
CA GLN A 109 14.27 -10.77 -6.30
C GLN A 109 14.35 -12.19 -6.86
N LYS A 110 13.67 -13.16 -6.24
CA LYS A 110 13.61 -14.54 -6.74
C LYS A 110 12.91 -14.60 -8.08
N GLU A 111 11.77 -13.95 -8.22
CA GLU A 111 11.01 -13.87 -9.49
C GLU A 111 11.87 -13.27 -10.61
N ARG A 112 12.61 -12.18 -10.34
CA ARG A 112 13.57 -11.59 -11.29
C ARG A 112 14.70 -12.56 -11.67
N ARG A 113 15.29 -13.25 -10.68
CA ARG A 113 16.35 -14.23 -10.92
C ARG A 113 15.86 -15.41 -11.77
N THR A 114 14.67 -15.92 -11.50
CA THR A 114 14.07 -16.99 -12.30
C THR A 114 13.78 -16.49 -13.72
N ALA A 115 13.21 -15.30 -13.88
CA ALA A 115 12.92 -14.72 -15.19
C ALA A 115 14.18 -14.51 -16.05
N SER A 116 15.28 -14.04 -15.44
CA SER A 116 16.58 -13.91 -16.13
C SER A 116 17.18 -15.24 -16.56
N LEU A 117 16.91 -16.34 -15.83
CA LEU A 117 17.36 -17.69 -16.20
C LEU A 117 16.48 -18.31 -17.31
N THR A 118 15.20 -17.95 -17.38
CA THR A 118 14.24 -18.51 -18.35
C THR A 118 14.02 -17.66 -19.61
N GLY A 119 14.76 -16.56 -19.79
CA GLY A 119 14.65 -15.68 -20.96
C GLY A 119 13.31 -14.93 -21.10
N LYS A 120 12.54 -14.78 -20.02
CA LYS A 120 11.24 -14.09 -20.04
C LYS A 120 11.39 -12.64 -19.58
N THR A 121 10.87 -11.69 -20.36
CA THR A 121 10.85 -10.26 -19.99
C THR A 121 9.88 -10.03 -18.83
N VAL A 122 10.35 -9.38 -17.76
CA VAL A 122 9.53 -8.99 -16.61
C VAL A 122 8.96 -7.60 -16.89
N GLU A 123 7.78 -7.53 -17.51
CA GLU A 123 7.06 -6.26 -17.59
C GLU A 123 6.51 -5.87 -16.21
N ASN A 124 6.89 -4.67 -15.76
CA ASN A 124 6.58 -4.17 -14.43
C ASN A 124 5.06 -3.91 -14.28
N GLY A 125 4.37 -4.74 -13.49
CA GLY A 125 3.23 -4.29 -12.71
C GLY A 125 1.81 -4.67 -13.17
N GLN A 126 1.63 -5.58 -14.13
CA GLN A 126 0.34 -6.20 -14.39
C GLN A 126 0.50 -7.73 -14.44
N GLY A 127 -0.50 -8.46 -13.93
CA GLY A 127 -0.46 -9.90 -13.79
C GLY A 127 -0.27 -10.63 -15.13
N ILE A 128 0.19 -11.88 -15.04
CA ILE A 128 0.37 -12.83 -16.14
C ILE A 128 -0.87 -12.80 -17.04
N LYS A 129 -0.72 -12.36 -18.29
CA LYS A 129 -1.64 -12.67 -19.39
C LYS A 129 -0.89 -13.51 -20.43
N ALA A 130 -1.56 -14.55 -20.92
CA ALA A 130 -1.06 -15.36 -22.02
C ALA A 130 -0.95 -14.52 -23.30
N PRO A 131 -0.07 -14.87 -24.26
CA PRO A 131 0.01 -14.17 -25.53
C PRO A 131 -1.31 -14.37 -26.28
N SER A 132 -1.97 -13.27 -26.67
CA SER A 132 -3.02 -13.32 -27.70
C SER A 132 -2.34 -13.49 -29.05
N GLU A 133 -2.71 -14.57 -29.75
CA GLU A 133 -2.22 -14.92 -31.07
C GLU A 133 -2.45 -13.79 -32.08
N ASN A 134 -1.41 -13.55 -32.89
CA ASN A 134 -1.41 -12.63 -34.01
C ASN A 134 -2.55 -12.98 -35.00
N HIS A 135 -3.34 -11.98 -35.39
CA HIS A 135 -4.00 -12.01 -36.70
C HIS A 135 -3.43 -10.87 -37.52
N SER A 136 -2.63 -11.28 -38.49
CA SER A 136 -2.13 -10.51 -39.62
C SER A 136 -3.25 -9.74 -40.31
N ASN A 137 -3.17 -8.41 -40.32
CA ASN A 137 -3.89 -7.60 -41.29
C ASN A 137 -2.95 -7.35 -42.48
N SER A 138 -3.26 -8.04 -43.57
CA SER A 138 -2.78 -7.73 -44.91
C SER A 138 -4.02 -7.67 -45.79
N LEU A 139 -4.42 -6.46 -46.17
CA LEU A 139 -4.93 -6.02 -47.47
C LEU A 139 -5.05 -4.49 -47.44
#